data_AF-A0A314UX45-F1
#
_entry.id   AF-A0A314UX45-F1
#
_cell.length_a   1.000
_cell.length_b   1.000
_cell.length_c   1.000
_cell.angle_alpha   90.00
_cell.angle_beta   90.00
_cell.angle_gamma   90.00
#
_symmetry.space_group_name_H-M   'P 1'
#
loop_
_entity.id
_entity.type
_entity.pdbx_description
1 polymer ?
#
loop_
_entity_poly.entity_id
_entity_poly.type
_entity_poly.pdbx_seq_one_letter_code
_entity_poly.pdbx_strand_id
1 'polypeptide(L)'
;MFQGALVYPETVAALEKFIDKYGDFMDITSITSSFSRCAAFRTLGLVLHGMDTVQLLDITDHRLLCWRDAVCEAMTLGFRVDFLLNLMRDLARAVFGAQAVHSMELSSSPDEIRAAAEALSLKQRELENQHGELRALLLAQGVSADGADCVAEAKTRSSRKASAVLF
;
A
#
# COMPACT_ATOMS: atom_id res chain seq x y z
N MET A 1 -19.95 -6.90 32.37
CA MET A 1 -21.27 -6.82 31.70
C MET A 1 -21.49 -5.36 31.33
N PHE A 2 -21.89 -5.06 30.10
CA PHE A 2 -22.08 -3.69 29.60
C PHE A 2 -23.55 -3.54 29.21
N GLN A 3 -24.27 -2.61 29.83
CA GLN A 3 -25.73 -2.42 29.63
C GLN A 3 -26.55 -3.73 29.63
N GLY A 4 -26.26 -4.64 30.56
CA GLY A 4 -26.95 -5.93 30.64
C GLY A 4 -26.50 -6.99 29.62
N ALA A 5 -25.52 -6.68 28.76
CA ALA A 5 -24.94 -7.60 27.78
C ALA A 5 -23.57 -8.14 28.22
N LEU A 6 -23.30 -9.40 27.86
CA LEU A 6 -21.99 -10.03 28.04
C LEU A 6 -21.05 -9.59 26.92
N VAL A 7 -20.08 -8.74 27.25
CA VAL A 7 -19.04 -8.24 26.33
C VAL A 7 -17.65 -8.69 26.80
N TYR A 8 -16.67 -8.58 25.90
CA TYR A 8 -15.26 -8.79 26.24
C TYR A 8 -14.78 -7.66 27.17
N PRO A 9 -14.07 -7.96 28.28
CA PRO A 9 -13.63 -6.94 29.24
C PRO A 9 -12.81 -5.82 28.61
N GLU A 10 -11.92 -6.16 27.69
CA GLU A 10 -11.02 -5.22 26.99
C GLU A 10 -11.75 -4.21 26.10
N THR A 11 -12.99 -4.50 25.68
CA THR A 11 -13.77 -3.63 24.81
C THR A 11 -14.67 -2.67 25.58
N VAL A 12 -14.83 -2.85 26.90
CA VAL A 12 -15.74 -2.05 27.73
C VAL A 12 -15.38 -0.56 27.68
N ALA A 13 -14.10 -0.21 27.86
CA ALA A 13 -13.67 1.18 27.85
C ALA A 13 -13.94 1.88 26.50
N ALA A 14 -13.76 1.16 25.38
CA ALA A 14 -14.05 1.69 24.04
C ALA A 14 -15.55 1.91 23.84
N LEU A 15 -16.39 0.99 24.33
CA LEU A 15 -17.85 1.10 24.29
C LEU A 15 -18.35 2.26 25.17
N GLU A 16 -17.82 2.42 26.39
CA GLU A 16 -18.15 3.53 27.30
C GLU A 16 -17.81 4.87 26.67
N LYS A 17 -16.57 5.04 26.22
CA LYS A 17 -16.10 6.25 25.52
C LYS A 17 -16.97 6.57 24.30
N PHE A 18 -17.42 5.55 23.59
CA PHE A 18 -18.27 5.73 22.42
C PHE A 18 -19.68 6.20 22.79
N ILE A 19 -20.32 5.61 23.82
CA ILE A 19 -21.60 6.09 24.35
C ILE A 19 -21.47 7.52 24.88
N ASP A 20 -20.42 7.82 25.62
CA ASP A 20 -20.20 9.17 26.17
C ASP A 20 -20.08 10.22 25.07
N LYS A 21 -19.50 9.85 23.93
CA LYS A 21 -19.28 10.77 22.81
C LYS A 21 -20.47 10.91 21.87
N TYR A 22 -21.16 9.81 21.56
CA TYR A 22 -22.18 9.76 20.51
C TYR A 22 -23.60 9.49 21.03
N GLY A 23 -23.74 9.26 22.34
CA GLY A 23 -24.99 8.91 22.99
C GLY A 23 -25.34 7.43 22.85
N ASP A 24 -26.51 7.07 23.40
CA ASP A 24 -27.04 5.73 23.26
C ASP A 24 -27.46 5.47 21.80
N PHE A 25 -26.99 4.35 21.27
CA PHE A 25 -27.18 3.90 19.90
C PHE A 25 -28.15 2.72 19.82
N MET A 26 -28.70 2.27 20.96
CA MET A 26 -29.76 1.28 21.02
C MET A 26 -31.09 1.95 21.31
N ASP A 27 -32.09 1.71 20.46
CA ASP A 27 -33.46 2.05 20.84
C ASP A 27 -33.94 1.04 21.90
N ILE A 28 -34.40 1.57 23.04
CA ILE A 28 -34.95 0.80 24.18
C ILE A 28 -36.14 -0.08 23.75
N THR A 29 -36.77 0.24 22.61
CA THR A 29 -37.87 -0.49 22.00
C THR A 29 -37.43 -1.67 21.12
N SER A 30 -36.13 -1.85 20.86
CA SER A 30 -35.65 -2.94 20.01
C SER A 30 -35.88 -4.28 20.70
N ILE A 31 -36.77 -5.10 20.11
CA ILE A 31 -37.12 -6.45 20.55
C ILE A 31 -35.98 -7.42 20.15
N THR A 32 -34.72 -7.05 20.40
CA THR A 32 -33.58 -7.93 20.16
C THR A 32 -33.44 -8.89 21.33
N SER A 33 -33.31 -10.18 21.01
CA SER A 33 -33.07 -11.21 22.03
C SER A 33 -31.77 -10.90 22.80
N SER A 34 -31.69 -11.32 24.06
CA SER A 34 -30.50 -11.11 24.89
C SER A 34 -29.22 -11.66 24.25
N PHE A 35 -29.33 -12.79 23.54
CA PHE A 35 -28.23 -13.38 22.78
C PHE A 35 -27.78 -12.48 21.62
N SER A 36 -28.71 -12.01 20.78
CA SER A 36 -28.43 -11.11 19.66
C SER A 36 -27.79 -9.80 20.14
N ARG A 37 -28.28 -9.27 21.26
CA ARG A 37 -27.71 -8.08 21.90
C ARG A 37 -26.26 -8.29 22.36
N CYS A 38 -25.97 -9.42 23.00
CA CYS A 38 -24.60 -9.76 23.40
C CYS A 38 -23.67 -9.89 22.19
N ALA A 39 -24.14 -10.53 21.11
CA ALA A 39 -23.36 -10.64 19.87
C ALA A 39 -23.06 -9.26 19.27
N ALA A 40 -24.07 -8.40 19.12
CA ALA A 40 -23.91 -7.06 18.56
C ALA A 40 -22.93 -6.20 19.38
N PHE A 41 -23.06 -6.16 20.71
CA PHE A 41 -22.14 -5.40 21.55
C PHE A 41 -20.71 -5.97 21.55
N ARG A 42 -20.54 -7.30 21.47
CA ARG A 42 -19.21 -7.90 21.31
C ARG A 42 -18.57 -7.46 20.00
N THR A 43 -19.31 -7.58 18.91
CA THR A 43 -18.85 -7.22 17.57
C THR A 43 -18.51 -5.73 17.49
N LEU A 44 -19.40 -4.83 17.93
CA LEU A 44 -19.14 -3.40 17.99
C LEU A 44 -17.97 -3.05 18.92
N GLY A 45 -17.91 -3.69 20.09
CA GLY A 45 -16.81 -3.49 21.02
C GLY A 45 -15.46 -3.82 20.41
N LEU A 46 -15.37 -4.92 19.65
CA LEU A 46 -14.14 -5.29 18.94
C LEU A 46 -13.77 -4.31 17.83
N VAL A 47 -14.76 -3.78 17.10
CA VAL A 47 -14.52 -2.73 16.09
C VAL A 47 -13.94 -1.48 16.75
N LEU A 48 -14.63 -0.95 17.76
CA LEU A 48 -14.24 0.28 18.44
C LEU A 48 -12.88 0.14 19.13
N HIS A 49 -12.67 -0.97 19.83
CA HIS A 49 -11.39 -1.28 20.46
C HIS A 49 -10.28 -1.42 19.42
N GLY A 50 -10.55 -2.07 18.29
CA GLY A 50 -9.59 -2.18 17.19
C GLY A 50 -9.23 -0.81 16.60
N MET A 51 -10.21 0.06 16.39
CA MET A 51 -9.96 1.42 15.89
C MET A 51 -9.15 2.28 16.86
N ASP A 52 -9.29 2.06 18.17
CA ASP A 52 -8.55 2.81 19.21
C ASP A 52 -7.13 2.26 19.45
N THR A 53 -6.87 0.97 19.20
CA THR A 53 -5.61 0.31 19.58
C THR A 53 -4.66 0.03 18.43
N VAL A 54 -5.16 -0.05 17.20
CA VAL A 54 -4.36 -0.44 16.04
C VAL A 54 -3.73 0.79 15.42
N GLN A 55 -2.43 0.76 15.20
CA GLN A 55 -1.74 1.86 14.52
C GLN A 55 -2.17 1.94 13.07
N LEU A 56 -2.24 3.16 12.53
CA LEU A 56 -2.79 3.43 11.20
C LEU A 56 -2.13 2.58 10.08
N LEU A 57 -0.80 2.39 10.14
CA LEU A 57 -0.05 1.63 9.14
C LEU A 57 -0.22 0.10 9.28
N ASP A 58 -0.64 -0.37 10.45
CA ASP A 58 -0.89 -1.80 10.71
C ASP A 58 -2.33 -2.22 10.36
N ILE A 59 -3.17 -1.27 9.94
CA ILE A 59 -4.53 -1.55 9.49
C ILE A 59 -4.47 -2.13 8.08
N THR A 60 -4.94 -3.37 7.94
CA THR A 60 -5.05 -4.05 6.65
C THR A 60 -6.41 -3.83 6.00
N ASP A 61 -6.48 -3.97 4.68
CA ASP A 61 -7.73 -3.93 3.90
C ASP A 61 -8.77 -4.91 4.43
N HIS A 62 -8.34 -6.13 4.75
CA HIS A 62 -9.20 -7.15 5.34
C HIS A 62 -9.83 -6.66 6.65
N ARG A 63 -9.05 -5.98 7.50
CA ARG A 63 -9.53 -5.48 8.79
C ARG A 63 -10.56 -4.36 8.61
N LEU A 64 -10.33 -3.45 7.67
CA LEU A 64 -11.30 -2.42 7.30
C LEU A 64 -12.62 -3.03 6.82
N LEU A 65 -12.55 -4.08 6.01
CA LEU A 65 -13.74 -4.82 5.56
C LEU A 65 -14.46 -5.51 6.70
N CYS A 66 -13.74 -6.21 7.59
CA CYS A 66 -14.33 -6.85 8.77
C CYS A 66 -15.03 -5.84 9.68
N TRP A 67 -14.42 -4.67 9.90
CA TRP A 67 -15.04 -3.60 10.70
C TRP A 67 -16.30 -3.06 10.04
N ARG A 68 -16.28 -2.82 8.73
CA ARG A 68 -17.46 -2.41 7.98
C ARG A 68 -18.59 -3.42 8.12
N ASP A 69 -18.30 -4.70 7.91
CA ASP A 69 -19.31 -5.76 7.92
C ASP A 69 -19.93 -5.92 9.32
N ALA A 70 -19.11 -5.82 10.37
CA ALA A 70 -19.55 -5.77 11.76
C ALA A 70 -20.51 -4.62 12.06
N VAL A 71 -20.24 -3.42 11.52
CA VAL A 71 -21.13 -2.25 11.68
C VAL A 71 -22.43 -2.44 10.90
N CYS A 72 -22.37 -2.97 9.67
CA CYS A 72 -23.56 -3.30 8.88
C CYS A 72 -24.44 -4.35 9.59
N GLU A 73 -23.83 -5.35 10.23
CA GLU A 73 -24.54 -6.35 11.02
C GLU A 73 -25.24 -5.70 12.22
N ALA A 74 -24.54 -4.83 12.96
CA ALA A 74 -25.14 -4.09 14.06
C ALA A 74 -26.34 -3.24 13.63
N MET A 75 -26.24 -2.56 12.48
CA MET A 75 -27.37 -1.82 11.89
C MET A 75 -28.55 -2.72 11.56
N THR A 76 -28.29 -3.92 11.01
CA THR A 76 -29.33 -4.92 10.72
C THR A 76 -30.03 -5.38 11.99
N LEU A 77 -29.33 -5.39 13.12
CA LEU A 77 -29.86 -5.71 14.44
C LEU A 77 -30.53 -4.50 15.13
N GLY A 78 -30.67 -3.35 14.45
CA GLY A 78 -31.38 -2.18 14.95
C GLY A 78 -30.52 -1.18 15.72
N PHE A 79 -29.18 -1.32 15.71
CA PHE A 79 -28.29 -0.34 16.30
C PHE A 79 -28.15 0.88 15.37
N ARG A 80 -28.31 2.09 15.92
CA ARG A 80 -28.21 3.35 15.20
C ARG A 80 -26.75 3.82 15.10
N VAL A 81 -25.96 3.06 14.36
CA VAL A 81 -24.50 3.28 14.20
C VAL A 81 -24.10 3.58 12.75
N ASP A 82 -25.02 4.05 11.91
CA ASP A 82 -24.78 4.37 10.50
C ASP A 82 -23.69 5.44 10.31
N PHE A 83 -23.58 6.39 11.25
CA PHE A 83 -22.52 7.39 11.24
C PHE A 83 -21.11 6.78 11.32
N LEU A 84 -20.98 5.58 11.90
CA LEU A 84 -19.71 4.87 12.00
C LEU A 84 -19.18 4.45 10.63
N LEU A 85 -20.07 4.24 9.64
CA LEU A 85 -19.67 4.03 8.24
C LEU A 85 -18.93 5.26 7.66
N ASN A 86 -19.34 6.47 8.05
CA ASN A 86 -18.65 7.70 7.63
C ASN A 86 -17.26 7.78 8.26
N LEU A 87 -17.14 7.48 9.57
CA LEU A 87 -15.86 7.44 10.28
C LEU A 87 -14.90 6.41 9.67
N MET A 88 -15.41 5.21 9.33
CA MET A 88 -14.60 4.18 8.67
C MET A 88 -14.15 4.58 7.27
N ARG A 89 -14.98 5.31 6.52
CA ARG A 89 -14.57 5.84 5.22
C ARG A 89 -13.43 6.84 5.35
N ASP A 90 -13.47 7.70 6.37
CA ASP A 90 -12.38 8.65 6.63
C ASP A 90 -11.12 7.95 7.13
N LEU A 91 -11.27 6.91 7.95
CA LEU A 91 -10.17 6.04 8.36
C LEU A 91 -9.54 5.32 7.17
N ALA A 92 -10.34 4.73 6.28
CA ALA A 92 -9.86 4.05 5.08
C ALA A 92 -9.04 5.01 4.19
N ARG A 93 -9.53 6.25 4.00
CA ARG A 93 -8.76 7.29 3.29
C ARG A 93 -7.42 7.57 3.95
N ALA A 94 -7.39 7.66 5.28
CA ALA A 94 -6.16 7.88 6.02
C ALA A 94 -5.17 6.70 5.89
N VAL A 95 -5.66 5.45 5.97
CA VAL A 95 -4.86 4.23 5.78
C VAL A 95 -4.25 4.19 4.39
N PHE A 96 -5.07 4.32 3.34
CA PHE A 96 -4.59 4.29 1.96
C PHE A 96 -3.67 5.47 1.64
N GLY A 97 -3.95 6.66 2.20
CA GLY A 97 -3.07 7.81 2.09
C GLY A 97 -1.69 7.57 2.70
N ALA A 98 -1.65 7.05 3.93
CA ALA A 98 -0.39 6.74 4.62
C ALA A 98 0.41 5.64 3.89
N GLN A 99 -0.25 4.59 3.42
CA GLN A 99 0.38 3.52 2.65
C GLN A 99 0.95 4.03 1.32
N ALA A 100 0.25 4.94 0.64
CA ALA A 100 0.73 5.54 -0.60
C ALA A 100 1.99 6.38 -0.37
N VAL A 101 2.02 7.21 0.68
CA VAL A 101 3.21 8.00 1.06
C VAL A 101 4.39 7.08 1.39
N HIS A 102 4.18 6.06 2.21
CA HIS A 102 5.23 5.09 2.57
C HIS A 102 5.77 4.34 1.33
N SER A 103 4.88 4.00 0.38
CA SER A 103 5.28 3.35 -0.87
C SER A 103 6.08 4.28 -1.79
N MET A 104 5.74 5.58 -1.80
CA MET A 104 6.52 6.60 -2.53
C MET A 104 7.91 6.81 -1.90
N GLU A 105 8.02 6.82 -0.57
CA GLU A 105 9.30 6.95 0.12
C GLU A 105 10.23 5.76 -0.14
N LEU A 106 9.69 4.54 -0.14
CA LEU A 106 10.45 3.32 -0.43
C LEU A 106 10.86 3.20 -1.91
N SER A 107 10.00 3.63 -2.84
CA SER A 107 10.32 3.61 -4.28
C SER A 107 11.22 4.77 -4.72
N SER A 108 11.31 5.82 -3.91
CA SER A 108 12.18 6.98 -4.11
C SER A 108 13.49 6.84 -3.33
N SER A 109 14.16 5.68 -3.35
CA SER A 109 15.57 5.62 -2.94
C SER A 109 16.40 6.41 -3.96
N PRO A 110 16.77 7.68 -3.70
CA PRO A 110 17.46 8.51 -4.68
C PRO A 110 18.88 7.97 -4.93
N ASP A 111 19.39 7.21 -3.96
CA ASP A 111 20.68 6.55 -3.98
C ASP A 111 20.72 5.41 -4.98
N GLU A 112 19.65 4.60 -5.09
CA GLU A 112 19.57 3.52 -6.08
C GLU A 112 19.45 4.08 -7.50
N ILE A 113 18.63 5.12 -7.69
CA ILE A 113 18.48 5.79 -8.98
C ILE A 113 19.80 6.46 -9.39
N ARG A 114 20.48 7.13 -8.46
CA ARG A 114 21.80 7.74 -8.68
C ARG A 114 22.86 6.69 -9.00
N ALA A 115 22.93 5.60 -8.23
CA ALA A 115 23.87 4.52 -8.47
C ALA A 115 23.64 3.87 -9.84
N ALA A 116 22.38 3.65 -10.24
CA ALA A 116 22.03 3.14 -11.55
C ALA A 116 22.42 4.11 -12.68
N ALA A 117 22.21 5.43 -12.49
CA ALA A 117 22.61 6.46 -13.45
C ALA A 117 24.13 6.55 -13.59
N GLU A 118 24.88 6.49 -12.49
CA GLU A 118 26.34 6.45 -12.48
C GLU A 118 26.87 5.20 -13.19
N ALA A 119 26.30 4.02 -12.89
CA ALA A 119 26.66 2.77 -13.57
C ALA A 119 26.38 2.82 -15.08
N LEU A 120 25.25 3.41 -15.50
CA LEU A 120 24.93 3.64 -16.91
C LEU A 120 25.94 4.58 -17.58
N SER A 121 26.30 5.68 -16.93
CA SER A 121 27.27 6.64 -17.46
C SER A 121 28.65 6.01 -17.66
N LEU A 122 29.07 5.13 -16.73
CA LEU A 122 30.32 4.39 -16.84
C LEU A 122 30.31 3.42 -18.03
N LYS A 123 29.21 2.67 -18.19
CA LYS A 123 29.05 1.73 -19.32
C LYS A 123 28.98 2.44 -20.67
N GLN A 124 28.36 3.62 -20.72
CA GLN A 124 28.34 4.45 -21.92
C GLN A 124 29.75 4.88 -22.33
N ARG A 125 30.56 5.35 -21.37
CA ARG A 125 31.96 5.73 -21.62
C ARG A 125 32.83 4.55 -22.07
N GLU A 126 32.66 3.38 -21.43
CA GLU A 126 33.36 2.15 -21.82
C GLU A 126 33.06 1.78 -23.28
N LEU A 127 31.79 1.84 -23.67
CA LEU A 127 31.35 1.54 -25.03
C LEU A 127 31.92 2.52 -26.05
N GLU A 128 31.97 3.82 -25.72
CA GLU A 128 32.57 4.85 -26.57
C GLU A 128 34.07 4.64 -26.77
N ASN A 129 34.81 4.25 -25.72
CA ASN A 129 36.22 3.90 -25.83
C ASN A 129 36.43 2.68 -26.73
N GLN A 130 35.67 1.60 -26.52
CA GLN A 130 35.74 0.39 -27.35
C GLN A 130 35.42 0.68 -28.82
N HIS A 131 34.46 1.57 -29.07
CA HIS A 131 34.11 2.02 -30.42
C HIS A 131 35.26 2.80 -31.07
N GLY A 132 35.90 3.70 -30.32
CA GLY A 132 37.09 4.44 -30.78
C GLY A 132 38.28 3.53 -31.11
N GLU A 133 38.56 2.55 -30.26
CA GLU A 133 39.63 1.56 -30.50
C GLU A 133 39.37 0.71 -31.74
N LEU A 134 38.14 0.21 -31.91
CA LEU A 134 37.76 -0.57 -33.09
C LEU A 134 37.92 0.26 -34.37
N ARG A 135 37.50 1.52 -34.35
CA ARG A 135 37.65 2.44 -35.48
C ARG A 135 39.12 2.64 -35.83
N ALA A 136 39.97 2.86 -34.83
CA ALA A 136 41.42 3.03 -35.03
C ALA A 136 42.07 1.78 -35.63
N LEU A 137 41.68 0.59 -35.17
CA LEU A 137 42.17 -0.68 -35.72
C LEU A 137 41.75 -0.88 -37.18
N LEU A 138 40.50 -0.57 -37.53
CA LEU A 138 40.01 -0.66 -38.91
C LEU A 138 40.75 0.30 -39.84
N LEU A 139 40.96 1.54 -39.41
CA LEU A 139 41.75 2.52 -40.14
C LEU A 139 43.21 2.05 -40.35
N ALA A 140 43.83 1.48 -39.32
CA ALA A 140 45.21 0.96 -39.40
C ALA A 140 45.33 -0.23 -40.37
N GLN A 141 44.25 -0.99 -40.58
CA GLN A 141 44.18 -2.07 -41.57
C GLN A 141 43.87 -1.58 -43.00
N GLY A 142 43.77 -0.26 -43.22
CA GLY A 142 43.53 0.33 -44.54
C GLY A 142 42.05 0.41 -44.93
N VAL A 143 41.13 0.20 -43.98
CA VAL A 143 39.70 0.42 -44.22
C VAL A 143 39.45 1.93 -44.31
N SER A 144 38.71 2.36 -45.33
CA SER A 144 38.24 3.75 -45.47
C SER A 144 37.49 4.20 -44.21
N ALA A 145 37.62 5.48 -43.83
CA ALA A 145 36.94 6.03 -42.67
C ALA A 145 35.42 5.79 -42.68
N ASP A 146 34.80 5.88 -43.85
CA ASP A 146 33.37 5.65 -44.05
C ASP A 146 32.99 4.17 -43.82
N GLY A 147 33.87 3.24 -44.25
CA GLY A 147 33.71 1.81 -44.00
C GLY A 147 33.96 1.42 -42.54
N ALA A 148 34.89 2.09 -41.87
CA ALA A 148 35.18 1.86 -40.46
C ALA A 148 34.01 2.27 -39.56
N ASP A 149 33.36 3.40 -39.86
CA ASP A 149 32.17 3.86 -39.14
C ASP A 149 30.98 2.92 -39.36
N CYS A 150 30.74 2.48 -40.60
CA CYS A 150 29.66 1.52 -40.90
C CYS A 150 29.82 0.19 -40.14
N VAL A 151 31.05 -0.34 -40.07
CA VAL A 151 31.34 -1.62 -39.37
C VAL A 151 31.21 -1.47 -37.86
N ALA A 152 31.68 -0.34 -37.30
CA ALA A 152 31.58 -0.07 -35.88
C ALA A 152 30.12 0.14 -35.43
N GLU A 153 29.30 0.79 -36.25
CA GLU A 153 27.86 0.97 -36.00
C GLU A 153 27.06 -0.35 -36.12
N ALA A 154 27.42 -1.22 -37.07
CA ALA A 154 26.78 -2.54 -37.20
C ALA A 154 27.02 -3.42 -35.96
N LYS A 155 28.22 -3.37 -35.38
CA LYS A 155 28.58 -4.12 -34.16
C LYS A 155 27.83 -3.62 -32.93
N THR A 156 27.66 -2.32 -32.78
CA THR A 156 26.88 -1.73 -31.66
C THR A 156 25.39 -2.09 -31.76
N ARG A 157 24.80 -2.11 -32.97
CA ARG A 157 23.41 -2.58 -33.19
C ARG A 157 23.22 -4.07 -32.91
N SER A 158 24.19 -4.91 -33.27
CA SER A 158 24.19 -6.35 -32.99
C SER A 158 24.22 -6.64 -31.48
N SER A 159 25.09 -5.96 -30.74
CA SER A 159 25.23 -6.11 -29.29
C SER A 159 23.96 -5.69 -28.52
N ARG A 160 23.29 -4.60 -28.95
CA ARG A 160 22.00 -4.16 -28.39
C ARG A 160 20.89 -5.19 -28.59
N LYS A 161 20.83 -5.85 -29.75
CA LYS A 161 19.85 -6.93 -30.02
C LYS A 161 20.11 -8.19 -29.18
N ALA A 162 21.36 -8.54 -28.93
CA ALA A 162 21.69 -9.69 -28.09
C ALA A 162 21.30 -9.48 -26.61
N SER A 163 21.37 -8.24 -26.12
CA SER A 163 20.96 -7.91 -24.74
C SER A 163 19.44 -7.80 -24.56
N ALA A 164 18.68 -7.50 -25.62
CA ALA A 164 17.22 -7.38 -25.58
C ALA A 164 16.47 -8.72 -25.62
N VAL A 165 17.16 -9.84 -25.89
CA VAL A 165 16.59 -11.20 -25.94
C VAL A 165 16.62 -11.89 -24.56
N LEU A 166 17.22 -11.26 -23.55
CA LEU A 166 17.34 -11.79 -22.18
C LEU A 166 16.32 -11.22 -21.18
N PHE A 167 15.24 -10.60 -21.67
CA PHE A 167 14.09 -10.17 -20.85
C PHE A 167 12.80 -10.82 -21.34
#